data_AF-A0AAW9EGI3-F1
#
_entry.id   AF-A0AAW9EGI3-F1
#
_cell.length_a   1.000
_cell.length_b   1.000
_cell.length_c   1.000
_cell.angle_alpha   90.00
_cell.angle_beta   90.00
_cell.angle_gamma   90.00
#
_symmetry.space_group_name_H-M   'P 1'
#
loop_
_entity.id
_entity.type
_entity.pdbx_description
1 polymer ?
#
loop_
_entity_poly.entity_id
_entity_poly.type
_entity_poly.pdbx_seq_one_letter_code
_entity_poly.pdbx_strand_id
1 'polypeptide(L)'
;VITPNTTIHDPGWWQLPGSEKRYRDWKRWGHGKLNVTKSIIESADTFFYQVAYDMGIDRISTWMSRFGYGEYTGIDLSEERNG
;
A
#
# COMPACT_ATOMS: atom_id res chain seq x y z
N VAL A 1 -2.21 -0.55 12.05
CA VAL A 1 -2.51 0.90 11.93
C VAL A 1 -3.94 1.17 11.47
N ILE A 2 -4.61 0.21 10.81
CA ILE A 2 -6.02 0.31 10.41
C ILE A 2 -6.86 -0.83 11.04
N THR A 3 -8.18 -0.72 10.92
CA THR A 3 -9.17 -1.76 11.19
C THR A 3 -10.03 -2.00 9.94
N PRO A 4 -10.82 -3.09 9.87
CA PRO A 4 -11.75 -3.29 8.74
C PRO A 4 -12.74 -2.15 8.53
N ASN A 5 -13.04 -1.38 9.59
CA ASN A 5 -13.96 -0.24 9.57
C ASN A 5 -13.25 1.11 9.34
N THR A 6 -11.92 1.15 9.25
CA THR A 6 -11.20 2.39 8.94
C THR A 6 -11.58 2.85 7.54
N THR A 7 -11.93 4.14 7.42
CA THR A 7 -12.33 4.72 6.14
C THR A 7 -11.50 5.93 5.77
N ILE A 8 -11.15 6.05 4.49
CA ILE A 8 -10.42 7.16 3.88
C ILE A 8 -11.25 7.70 2.72
N HIS A 9 -11.27 9.02 2.54
CA HIS A 9 -11.87 9.63 1.35
C HIS A 9 -10.78 9.84 0.29
N ASP A 10 -10.98 9.24 -0.88
CA ASP A 10 -10.07 9.33 -2.00
C ASP A 10 -10.60 10.30 -3.10
N PRO A 11 -9.93 11.46 -3.29
CA PRO A 11 -10.22 12.41 -4.36
C PRO A 11 -9.46 12.13 -5.68
N GLY A 12 -8.76 10.99 -5.80
CA GLY A 12 -7.91 10.62 -6.92
C GLY A 12 -6.41 10.89 -6.69
N TRP A 13 -6.04 11.26 -5.46
CA TRP A 13 -4.66 11.49 -5.04
C TRP A 13 -4.55 11.54 -3.52
N TRP A 14 -3.33 11.36 -3.03
CA TRP A 14 -2.93 11.51 -1.63
C TRP A 14 -1.78 12.53 -1.51
N GLN A 15 -1.85 13.45 -0.55
CA GLN A 15 -0.81 14.46 -0.32
C GLN A 15 -0.01 14.11 0.94
N LEU A 16 1.31 14.11 0.82
CA LEU A 16 2.21 13.83 1.93
C LEU A 16 2.09 14.94 3.00
N PRO A 17 1.75 14.62 4.26
CA PRO A 17 1.63 15.63 5.31
C PRO A 17 2.93 16.44 5.47
N GLY A 18 2.80 17.77 5.53
CA GLY A 18 3.95 18.68 5.59
C GLY A 18 4.69 18.87 4.26
N SER A 19 4.11 18.44 3.13
CA SER A 19 4.67 18.61 1.80
C SER A 19 3.58 18.96 0.77
N GLU A 20 3.98 19.62 -0.31
CA GLU A 20 3.14 19.83 -1.50
C GLU A 20 3.13 18.61 -2.43
N LYS A 21 3.91 17.57 -2.12
CA LYS A 21 4.02 16.38 -2.97
C LYS A 21 2.73 15.56 -2.93
N ARG A 22 2.16 15.33 -4.12
CA ARG A 22 0.99 14.47 -4.33
C ARG A 22 1.36 13.18 -5.04
N TYR A 23 0.73 12.10 -4.61
CA TYR A 23 0.77 10.77 -5.19
C TYR A 23 -0.60 10.51 -5.80
N ARG A 24 -0.65 10.22 -7.10
CA ARG A 24 -1.93 10.04 -7.80
C ARG A 24 -2.45 8.63 -7.62
N ASP A 25 -3.76 8.53 -7.53
CA ASP A 25 -4.47 7.27 -7.72
C ASP A 25 -4.61 6.99 -9.23
N TRP A 26 -4.69 5.72 -9.61
CA TRP A 26 -4.96 5.32 -10.99
C TRP A 26 -6.31 5.85 -11.48
N LYS A 27 -7.29 5.97 -10.58
CA LYS A 27 -8.58 6.56 -10.88
C LYS A 27 -8.52 8.07 -10.66
N ARG A 28 -8.47 8.82 -11.78
CA ARG A 28 -8.31 10.29 -11.80
C ARG A 28 -9.21 11.08 -10.84
N TRP A 29 -10.44 10.62 -10.63
CA TRP A 29 -11.44 11.29 -9.78
C TRP A 29 -11.68 10.56 -8.45
N GLY A 30 -10.86 9.57 -8.17
CA GLY A 30 -10.90 8.75 -6.97
C GLY A 30 -12.06 7.76 -6.90
N HIS A 31 -12.01 7.00 -5.82
CA HIS A 31 -12.95 5.97 -5.44
C HIS A 31 -13.97 6.45 -4.39
N GLY A 32 -13.88 7.71 -3.96
CA GLY A 32 -14.71 8.30 -2.91
C GLY A 32 -14.39 7.68 -1.55
N LYS A 33 -15.42 7.28 -0.79
CA LYS A 33 -15.19 6.61 0.50
C LYS A 33 -14.67 5.19 0.28
N LEU A 34 -13.51 4.90 0.89
CA LEU A 34 -12.82 3.62 0.84
C LEU A 34 -12.68 3.04 2.24
N ASN A 35 -12.86 1.72 2.38
CA ASN A 35 -12.32 0.92 3.48
C ASN A 35 -11.37 -0.14 2.90
N VAL A 36 -10.69 -0.91 3.74
CA VAL A 36 -9.69 -1.90 3.26
C VAL A 36 -10.28 -2.91 2.26
N THR A 37 -11.52 -3.37 2.47
CA THR A 37 -12.18 -4.30 1.55
C THR A 37 -12.39 -3.69 0.17
N LYS A 38 -12.97 -2.48 0.11
CA LYS A 38 -13.20 -1.79 -1.16
C LYS A 38 -11.88 -1.42 -1.84
N SER A 39 -10.87 -1.02 -1.07
CA SER A 39 -9.54 -0.70 -1.59
C SER A 39 -8.84 -1.90 -2.22
N ILE A 40 -9.04 -3.11 -1.69
CA ILE A 40 -8.53 -4.34 -2.33
C ILE A 40 -9.33 -4.64 -3.60
N ILE A 41 -10.67 -4.56 -3.56
CA ILE A 41 -11.54 -4.84 -4.73
C ILE A 41 -11.24 -3.92 -5.91
N GLU A 42 -11.07 -2.62 -5.63
CA GLU A 42 -10.89 -1.60 -6.66
C GLU A 42 -9.42 -1.22 -6.87
N SER A 43 -8.49 -1.90 -6.20
CA SER A 43 -7.04 -1.61 -6.24
C SER A 43 -6.73 -0.12 -6.01
N ALA A 44 -7.36 0.50 -5.00
CA ALA A 44 -7.29 1.95 -4.78
C ALA A 44 -5.96 2.35 -4.10
N ASP A 45 -5.13 3.11 -4.82
CA ASP A 45 -3.79 3.49 -4.39
C ASP A 45 -3.81 4.45 -3.19
N THR A 46 -4.73 5.42 -3.18
CA THR A 46 -4.82 6.45 -2.12
C THR A 46 -4.94 5.83 -0.73
N PHE A 47 -5.65 4.70 -0.60
CA PHE A 47 -5.76 4.00 0.67
C PHE A 47 -4.42 3.43 1.13
N PHE A 48 -3.68 2.78 0.23
CA PHE A 48 -2.40 2.17 0.55
C PHE A 48 -1.28 3.20 0.74
N TYR A 49 -1.35 4.38 0.10
CA TYR A 49 -0.44 5.49 0.41
C TYR A 49 -0.57 5.95 1.86
N GLN A 50 -1.80 6.13 2.37
CA GLN A 50 -2.03 6.49 3.77
C GLN A 50 -1.55 5.39 4.72
N VAL A 51 -1.87 4.12 4.43
CA VAL A 51 -1.42 2.99 5.26
C VAL A 51 0.11 2.91 5.30
N ALA A 52 0.78 3.10 4.16
CA ALA A 52 2.23 3.11 4.10
C ALA A 52 2.82 4.27 4.94
N TYR A 53 2.24 5.46 4.86
CA TYR A 53 2.63 6.59 5.69
C TYR A 53 2.46 6.29 7.18
N ASP A 54 1.31 5.77 7.60
CA ASP A 54 1.01 5.46 9.00
C ASP A 54 1.86 4.32 9.56
N MET A 55 2.25 3.35 8.71
CA MET A 55 3.15 2.27 9.10
C MET A 55 4.62 2.73 9.20
N GLY A 56 5.08 3.53 8.25
CA GLY A 56 6.50 3.83 8.08
C GLY A 56 7.28 2.65 7.52
N ILE A 57 8.45 2.94 6.94
CA ILE A 57 9.22 1.96 6.16
C ILE A 57 9.68 0.76 7.00
N ASP A 58 10.11 0.97 8.24
CA ASP A 58 10.64 -0.11 9.10
C ASP A 58 9.60 -1.20 9.35
N ARG A 59 8.34 -0.83 9.58
CA ARG A 59 7.26 -1.80 9.78
C ARG A 59 6.81 -2.43 8.47
N ILE A 60 6.77 -1.66 7.37
CA ILE A 60 6.46 -2.21 6.04
C ILE A 60 7.47 -3.30 5.67
N SER A 61 8.76 -2.97 5.70
CA SER A 61 9.83 -3.89 5.31
C SER A 61 9.86 -5.13 6.20
N THR A 62 9.72 -4.96 7.51
CA THR A 62 9.65 -6.09 8.46
C THR A 62 8.49 -7.03 8.16
N TRP A 63 7.29 -6.49 7.87
CA TRP A 63 6.14 -7.34 7.54
C TRP A 63 6.29 -7.98 6.17
N MET A 64 6.73 -7.25 5.14
CA MET A 64 6.88 -7.79 3.78
C MET A 64 7.96 -8.87 3.71
N SER A 65 9.08 -8.73 4.44
CA SER A 65 10.10 -9.77 4.54
C SER A 65 9.55 -11.08 5.10
N ARG A 66 8.62 -11.02 6.08
CA ARG A 66 7.93 -12.23 6.59
C ARG A 66 7.00 -12.88 5.56
N PHE A 67 6.57 -12.13 4.55
CA PHE A 67 5.84 -12.66 3.39
C PHE A 67 6.79 -13.14 2.27
N GLY A 68 8.11 -13.11 2.48
CA GLY A 68 9.12 -13.60 1.55
C GLY A 68 9.65 -12.56 0.57
N TYR A 69 9.17 -11.31 0.61
CA TYR A 69 9.73 -10.26 -0.25
C TYR A 69 11.20 -9.97 0.13
N GLY A 70 12.09 -9.97 -0.87
CA GLY A 70 13.52 -9.79 -0.65
C GLY A 70 14.27 -11.07 -0.29
N GLU A 71 13.56 -12.19 -0.13
CA GLU A 71 14.11 -13.50 0.19
C GLU A 71 13.98 -14.46 -1.01
N TYR A 72 14.84 -15.47 -1.06
CA TYR A 72 14.66 -16.60 -1.96
C TYR A 72 13.43 -17.42 -1.52
N THR A 73 12.65 -17.95 -2.47
CA THR A 73 11.41 -18.68 -2.14
C THR A 73 11.67 -20.04 -1.51
N GLY A 74 12.88 -20.59 -1.70
CA GLY A 74 13.22 -21.95 -1.31
C GLY A 74 12.76 -23.00 -2.32
N ILE A 75 12.47 -22.59 -3.56
CA ILE A 75 12.23 -23.50 -4.68
C ILE A 75 13.49 -24.31 -5.01
N ASP A 76 13.33 -25.50 -5.54
CA ASP A 76 14.38 -26.45 -5.89
C ASP A 76 15.03 -26.15 -7.26
N LEU A 77 15.37 -24.89 -7.49
CA LEU A 77 16.04 -24.38 -8.70
C LEU A 77 17.24 -23.50 -8.34
N SER A 78 18.28 -23.51 -9.17
CA SER A 78 19.46 -22.65 -9.00
C SER A 78 19.26 -21.24 -9.54
N GLU A 79 18.38 -21.05 -10.53
CA GLU A 79 18.18 -19.79 -11.25
C GLU A 79 17.07 -18.94 -10.63
N GLU A 80 17.29 -18.41 -9.43
CA GLU A 80 16.35 -17.53 -8.73
C GLU A 80 16.95 -16.14 -8.45
N ARG A 81 16.10 -15.12 -8.40
CA ARG A 81 16.43 -13.79 -7.88
C ARG A 81 15.44 -13.44 -6.77
N ASN A 82 15.93 -12.88 -5.68
CA ASN A 82 15.13 -12.52 -4.50
C ASN A 82 14.45 -11.13 -4.62
N GLY A 83 14.62 -10.45 -5.75
CA GLY A 83 14.15 -9.09 -6.00
C GLY A 83 15.01 -8.37 -7.03
#